data_AF-A0A6C0RBX4-F1
#
_entry.id   AF-A0A6C0RBX4-F1
#
_cell.length_a   1.000
_cell.length_b   1.000
_cell.length_c   1.000
_cell.angle_alpha   90.00
_cell.angle_beta   90.00
_cell.angle_gamma   90.00
#
_symmetry.space_group_name_H-M   'P 1'
#
loop_
_entity.id
_entity.type
_entity.pdbx_description
1 polymer ?
#
loop_
_entity_poly.entity_id
_entity_poly.type
_entity_poly.pdbx_seq_one_letter_code
_entity_poly.pdbx_strand_id
1 'polypeptide(L)' 'MRTNNSIENNWSVIKLGLKEKYPQLSKEDLTYIDGYENEFLHNLELKLGMNREQLTTILHSLIPIERTEKA' A
#
# COMPACT_ATOMS: atom_id res chain seq x y z
N MET A 1 -13.80 -14.51 -12.18
CA MET A 1 -13.45 -14.33 -10.77
C MET A 1 -13.29 -12.84 -10.52
N ARG A 2 -13.82 -12.29 -9.42
CA ARG A 2 -13.54 -10.89 -9.04
C ARG A 2 -12.15 -10.87 -8.42
N THR A 3 -11.12 -10.52 -9.18
CA THR A 3 -9.80 -10.20 -8.62
C THR A 3 -9.97 -8.95 -7.76
N ASN A 4 -9.95 -9.15 -6.44
CA ASN A 4 -10.24 -8.09 -5.49
C ASN A 4 -8.97 -7.28 -5.22
N ASN A 5 -8.61 -6.41 -6.18
CA ASN A 5 -7.39 -5.58 -6.16
C ASN A 5 -7.47 -4.38 -5.19
N SER A 6 -8.32 -4.47 -4.16
CA SER A 6 -8.42 -3.43 -3.13
C SER A 6 -7.17 -3.42 -2.25
N ILE A 7 -6.73 -2.23 -1.84
CA ILE A 7 -5.61 -2.02 -0.93
C ILE A 7 -5.87 -2.72 0.40
N GLU A 8 -7.09 -2.63 0.93
CA GLU A 8 -7.50 -3.24 2.20
C GLU A 8 -7.25 -4.75 2.22
N ASN A 9 -7.69 -5.46 1.18
CA ASN A 9 -7.53 -6.92 1.09
C ASN A 9 -6.07 -7.35 0.92
N ASN A 10 -5.24 -6.49 0.33
CA ASN A 10 -3.84 -6.77 0.05
C ASN A 10 -2.90 -6.09 1.06
N TRP A 11 -3.44 -5.52 2.13
CA TRP A 11 -2.69 -4.66 3.04
C TRP A 11 -1.45 -5.35 3.64
N SER A 12 -1.56 -6.65 3.96
CA SER A 12 -0.42 -7.42 4.49
C SER A 12 0.77 -7.48 3.52
N VAL A 13 0.50 -7.62 2.21
CA VAL A 13 1.54 -7.67 1.18
C VAL A 13 2.10 -6.26 0.93
N ILE A 14 1.21 -5.28 0.81
CA ILE A 14 1.57 -3.87 0.63
C ILE A 14 2.46 -3.40 1.80
N LYS A 15 2.10 -3.74 3.03
CA LYS A 15 2.88 -3.42 4.23
C LYS A 15 4.30 -3.96 4.18
N LEU A 16 4.48 -5.22 3.78
CA LEU A 16 5.80 -5.83 3.62
C LEU A 16 6.62 -5.07 2.56
N GLY A 17 6.02 -4.84 1.38
CA GLY A 17 6.68 -4.10 0.30
C GLY A 17 7.03 -2.65 0.66
N LEU A 18 6.17 -1.96 1.40
CA LEU A 18 6.46 -0.62 1.92
C LEU A 18 7.61 -0.66 2.91
N LYS A 19 7.69 -1.66 3.79
CA LYS A 19 8.80 -1.78 4.76
C LYS A 19 10.13 -2.09 4.10
N GLU A 20 10.13 -2.88 3.03
CA GLU A 20 11.32 -3.16 2.22
C GLU A 20 11.78 -1.92 1.43
N LYS A 21 10.84 -1.22 0.78
CA LYS A 21 11.14 -0.05 -0.05
C LYS A 21 11.46 1.21 0.76
N TYR A 22 10.83 1.36 1.92
CA TYR A 22 10.95 2.51 2.81
C TYR A 22 11.34 2.04 4.22
N PRO A 23 12.61 1.67 4.44
CA PRO A 23 13.08 1.14 5.72
C PRO A 23 12.89 2.12 6.89
N GLN A 24 12.78 3.43 6.60
CA GLN A 24 12.51 4.49 7.57
C GLN A 24 11.10 4.44 8.17
N LEU A 25 10.14 3.77 7.53
CA LEU A 25 8.79 3.62 8.08
C LEU A 25 8.84 2.70 9.30
N SER A 26 8.35 3.17 10.43
CA SER A 26 8.25 2.37 11.65
C SER A 26 7.11 1.34 11.56
N LYS A 27 7.03 0.43 12.54
CA LYS A 27 5.92 -0.53 12.61
C LYS A 27 4.60 0.20 12.83
N GLU A 28 4.66 1.29 13.60
CA GLU A 28 3.57 2.20 13.93
C GLU A 28 3.08 2.92 12.68
N ASP A 29 3.99 3.45 11.85
CA ASP A 29 3.66 4.09 10.55
C ASP A 29 2.99 3.13 9.55
N LEU A 30 3.11 1.82 9.77
CA LEU A 30 2.53 0.76 8.95
C LEU A 30 1.36 0.02 9.64
N THR A 31 0.78 0.64 10.67
CA THR A 31 -0.39 0.10 11.37
C THR A 31 -1.65 0.68 10.75
N TYR A 32 -2.37 -0.17 10.01
CA TYR A 32 -3.69 0.15 9.50
C TYR A 32 -4.74 -0.16 10.56
N ILE A 33 -5.68 0.75 10.73
CA ILE A 33 -6.83 0.62 11.63
C ILE A 33 -8.08 0.71 10.77
N ASP A 34 -8.95 -0.29 10.85
CA ASP A 34 -10.20 -0.34 10.09
C ASP A 34 -11.02 0.93 10.33
N GLY A 35 -11.45 1.57 9.24
CA GLY A 35 -12.18 2.85 9.28
C GLY A 35 -11.30 4.12 9.31
N TYR A 36 -9.98 3.98 9.47
CA TYR A 36 -9.02 5.10 9.50
C TYR A 36 -8.10 5.14 8.26
N GLU A 37 -8.54 4.55 7.14
CA GLU A 37 -7.73 4.45 5.93
C GLU A 37 -7.28 5.82 5.40
N ASN A 38 -8.16 6.82 5.42
CA ASN A 38 -7.85 8.15 4.93
C ASN A 38 -6.72 8.81 5.73
N GLU A 39 -6.76 8.73 7.07
CA GLU A 39 -5.73 9.27 7.95
C GLU A 39 -4.43 8.48 7.86
N PHE A 40 -4.53 7.15 7.77
CA PHE A 40 -3.38 6.29 7.57
C PHE A 40 -2.60 6.65 6.29
N LEU A 41 -3.32 6.75 5.17
CA LEU A 41 -2.72 7.16 3.90
C LEU A 41 -2.19 8.60 3.96
N HIS A 42 -2.87 9.50 4.69
CA HIS A 42 -2.38 10.87 4.86
C HIS A 42 -1.06 10.94 5.64
N ASN A 43 -0.91 10.13 6.68
CA ASN A 43 0.35 10.04 7.42
C ASN A 43 1.49 9.53 6.54
N LEU A 44 1.22 8.56 5.65
CA LEU A 44 2.20 8.07 4.69
C LEU A 44 2.60 9.16 3.67
N GLU A 45 1.66 9.94 3.16
CA GLU A 45 1.95 11.09 2.29
C GLU A 45 2.94 12.06 2.95
N LEU A 46 2.67 12.43 4.20
CA LEU A 46 3.53 13.34 4.97
C LEU A 46 4.91 12.73 5.27
N LYS A 47 4.96 11.46 5.67
CA LYS A 47 6.21 10.76 6.01
C LYS A 47 7.12 10.54 4.80
N LEU A 48 6.54 10.25 3.65
CA LEU A 48 7.28 9.94 2.42
C LEU A 48 7.46 11.18 1.53
N GLY A 49 6.84 12.30 1.87
CA GLY A 49 6.93 13.56 1.12
C GLY A 49 6.34 13.46 -0.28
N MET A 50 5.21 12.75 -0.43
CA MET A 50 4.55 12.50 -1.71
C MET A 50 3.05 12.77 -1.64
N ASN A 51 2.42 12.95 -2.80
CA ASN A 51 0.98 13.15 -2.90
C ASN A 51 0.19 11.83 -2.98
N ARG A 52 -1.14 11.91 -2.89
CA ARG A 52 -2.05 10.75 -2.90
C ARG A 52 -1.88 9.87 -4.11
N GLU A 53 -1.69 10.47 -5.28
CA GLU A 53 -1.60 9.76 -6.55
C GLU A 53 -0.30 8.94 -6.62
N GLN A 54 0.81 9.53 -6.23
CA GLN A 54 2.10 8.86 -6.14
C GLN A 54 2.05 7.71 -5.14
N LEU A 55 1.49 7.95 -3.95
CA LEU A 55 1.33 6.94 -2.93
C LEU A 55 0.47 5.77 -3.46
N THR A 56 -0.72 6.07 -3.97
CA THR A 56 -1.66 5.08 -4.50
C THR A 56 -1.04 4.24 -5.62
N THR A 57 -0.27 4.88 -6.52
CA THR A 57 0.48 4.19 -7.58
C THR A 57 1.48 3.18 -7.00
N ILE A 58 2.20 3.56 -5.94
CA ILE A 58 3.13 2.65 -5.25
C ILE A 58 2.36 1.51 -4.58
N LEU A 59 1.26 1.80 -3.88
CA LEU A 59 0.47 0.77 -3.21
C LEU A 59 -0.06 -0.26 -4.21
N HIS A 60 -0.58 0.17 -5.35
CA HIS A 60 -1.03 -0.73 -6.40
C HIS A 60 0.11 -1.51 -7.06
N SER A 61 1.31 -0.93 -7.21
CA SER A 61 2.43 -1.66 -7.78
C SER A 61 2.99 -2.75 -6.85
N LEU A 62 2.71 -2.66 -5.56
CA LEU A 62 3.05 -3.67 -4.56
C LEU A 62 2.02 -4.81 -4.49
N ILE A 63 0.82 -4.63 -5.04
CA ILE A 63 -0.16 -5.71 -5.16
C ILE A 63 0.33 -6.64 -6.27
N PRO A 64 0.61 -7.93 -5.97
CA PRO A 64 0.97 -8.89 -7.01
C PRO A 64 -0.21 -9.06 -7.95
N ILE A 65 -0.13 -8.44 -9.12
CA ILE A 65 -1.02 -8.69 -10.22
C ILE A 65 -0.76 -10.16 -10.60
N GLU A 66 -1.76 -11.03 -10.53
CA GLU A 66 -1.67 -12.34 -11.17
C GLU A 66 -1.19 -12.07 -12.59
N ARG A 67 0.05 -12.48 -12.91
CA ARG A 67 0.56 -12.42 -14.27
C ARG A 67 -0.39 -13.28 -15.09
N THR A 68 -1.39 -12.67 -15.71
CA THR A 68 -1.97 -13.23 -16.92
C THR A 68 -0.88 -13.10 -17.97
N GLU A 69 0.03 -14.07 -17.97
CA GLU A 69 0.75 -14.47 -19.17
C GLU A 69 -0.34 -14.77 -20.20
N LYS A 70 -0.68 -13.77 -21.01
CA LYS A 70 -1.30 -14.05 -22.31
C LYS A 70 -0.21 -14.71 -23.13
N ALA A 71 -0.27 -16.04 -23.14
CA ALA A 71 0.30 -16.88 -24.19
C ALA A 71 -0.28 -16.48 -25.56
#